data_AF-A0A915MLB3-F1
#
_entry.id   AF-A0A915MLB3-F1
#
_cell.length_a   1.000
_cell.length_b   1.000
_cell.length_c   1.000
_cell.angle_alpha   90.00
_cell.angle_beta   90.00
_cell.angle_gamma   90.00
#
_symmetry.space_group_name_H-M   'P 1'
#
loop_
_entity.id
_entity.type
_entity.pdbx_description
1 polymer ?
#
loop_
_entity_poly.entity_id
_entity_poly.type
_entity_poly.pdbx_seq_one_letter_code
_entity_poly.pdbx_strand_id
1 'polypeptide(L)'
;MSLFTTEMTKSLAEKIDAYHDELFPSSRTSKFARRSQDAWKNITEEMNAEFGSSLSAEQVKEKHHNLKRKIKAEFAQQKSFTFNKFIDKATPILDKINKYYGTQLTTFEGIEPLKPSSQEMPEEWVGKEFETI
;
A
#
# COMPACT_ATOMS: atom_id res chain seq x y z
N MET A 1 -17.60 4.76 25.39
CA MET A 1 -18.50 5.43 24.43
C MET A 1 -17.66 5.87 23.24
N SER A 2 -17.89 5.33 22.04
CA SER A 2 -17.22 5.83 20.84
C SER A 2 -17.79 7.21 20.50
N LEU A 3 -16.94 8.24 20.45
CA LEU A 3 -17.33 9.62 20.10
C LEU A 3 -17.94 9.74 18.69
N PHE A 4 -17.66 8.77 17.82
CA PHE A 4 -18.19 8.71 16.46
C PHE A 4 -19.04 7.45 16.29
N THR A 5 -20.27 7.63 15.82
CA THR A 5 -21.13 6.53 15.36
C THR A 5 -20.70 6.06 13.96
N THR A 6 -21.24 4.93 13.51
CA THR A 6 -20.99 4.41 12.15
C THR A 6 -21.48 5.38 11.08
N GLU A 7 -22.69 5.92 11.24
CA GLU A 7 -23.28 6.91 10.33
C GLU A 7 -22.44 8.20 10.25
N MET A 8 -22.01 8.73 11.40
CA MET A 8 -21.11 9.89 11.42
C MET A 8 -19.78 9.62 10.71
N THR A 9 -19.26 8.39 10.83
CA THR A 9 -18.02 8.01 10.17
C THR A 9 -18.19 7.92 8.65
N LYS A 10 -19.37 7.49 8.18
CA LYS A 10 -19.70 7.45 6.75
C LYS A 10 -19.88 8.86 6.18
N SER A 11 -20.67 9.71 6.82
CA SER A 11 -20.84 11.12 6.43
C SER A 11 -19.50 11.87 6.42
N LEU A 12 -18.62 11.61 7.40
CA LEU A 12 -17.26 12.16 7.40
C LEU A 12 -16.46 11.74 6.15
N ALA A 13 -16.55 10.49 5.72
CA ALA A 13 -15.84 10.02 4.53
C ALA A 13 -16.37 10.70 3.25
N GLU A 14 -17.68 10.83 3.12
CA GLU A 14 -18.34 11.49 1.98
C GLU A 14 -17.96 12.98 1.90
N LYS A 15 -17.96 13.68 3.03
CA LYS A 15 -17.55 15.09 3.10
C LYS A 15 -16.06 15.27 2.79
N ILE A 16 -15.19 14.37 3.27
CA ILE A 16 -13.76 14.42 2.94
C ILE A 16 -13.54 14.23 1.43
N ASP A 17 -14.33 13.38 0.79
CA ASP A 17 -14.26 13.18 -0.67
C ASP A 17 -14.71 14.45 -1.43
N ALA A 18 -15.80 15.07 -0.99
CA ALA A 18 -16.28 16.33 -1.57
C ALA A 18 -15.26 17.49 -1.44
N TYR A 19 -14.55 17.56 -0.31
CA TYR A 19 -13.50 18.55 -0.04
C TYR A 19 -12.09 18.06 -0.42
N HIS A 20 -11.97 16.94 -1.14
CA HIS A 20 -10.68 16.27 -1.37
C HIS A 20 -9.63 17.22 -1.97
N ASP A 21 -10.00 18.01 -2.97
CA ASP A 21 -9.07 18.93 -3.64
C ASP A 21 -8.60 20.07 -2.74
N GLU A 22 -9.41 20.48 -1.77
CA GLU A 22 -9.06 21.53 -0.82
C GLU A 22 -8.22 21.00 0.34
N LEU A 23 -8.47 19.75 0.73
CA LEU A 23 -7.74 19.04 1.79
C LEU A 23 -6.40 18.48 1.29
N PHE A 24 -6.35 18.00 0.06
CA PHE A 24 -5.25 17.26 -0.54
C PHE A 24 -4.99 17.68 -2.00
N PRO A 25 -4.64 18.95 -2.26
CA PRO A 25 -4.33 19.41 -3.60
C PRO A 25 -3.07 18.74 -4.13
N SER A 26 -3.03 18.52 -5.44
CA SER A 26 -1.88 17.94 -6.13
C SER A 26 -0.62 18.83 -6.06
N SER A 27 -0.78 20.14 -5.84
CA SER A 27 0.32 21.09 -5.70
C SER A 27 0.27 21.81 -4.34
N ARG A 28 1.35 21.69 -3.57
CA ARG A 28 1.45 22.35 -2.25
C ARG A 28 1.94 23.79 -2.41
N THR A 29 1.09 24.75 -2.06
CA THR A 29 1.41 26.19 -2.04
C THR A 29 1.20 26.76 -0.63
N SER A 30 1.75 27.94 -0.30
CA SER A 30 1.50 28.56 1.01
C SER A 30 0.03 28.88 1.28
N LYS A 31 -0.76 29.12 0.22
CA LYS A 31 -2.22 29.32 0.28
C LYS A 31 -2.99 28.04 0.67
N PHE A 32 -2.39 26.87 0.48
CA PHE A 32 -3.02 25.58 0.79
C PHE A 32 -3.29 25.42 2.29
N ALA A 33 -2.35 25.78 3.16
CA ALA A 33 -2.51 25.53 4.60
C ALA A 33 -3.78 26.17 5.17
N ARG A 34 -4.10 27.39 4.72
CA ARG A 34 -5.34 28.09 5.09
C ARG A 34 -6.57 27.40 4.52
N ARG A 35 -6.60 27.10 3.22
CA ARG A 35 -7.72 26.41 2.57
C ARG A 35 -8.02 25.04 3.21
N SER A 36 -6.98 24.28 3.54
CA SER A 36 -7.13 23.00 4.23
C SER A 36 -7.72 23.18 5.63
N GLN A 37 -7.25 24.18 6.38
CA GLN A 37 -7.80 24.49 7.70
C GLN A 37 -9.27 24.91 7.64
N ASP A 38 -9.63 25.75 6.66
CA ASP A 38 -11.01 26.18 6.43
C ASP A 38 -11.89 25.01 6.01
N ALA A 39 -11.42 24.13 5.11
CA ALA A 39 -12.14 22.93 4.71
C ALA A 39 -12.41 21.99 5.89
N TRP A 40 -11.42 21.74 6.76
CA TRP A 40 -11.64 20.95 7.99
C TRP A 40 -12.66 21.59 8.93
N LYS A 41 -12.66 22.92 9.02
CA LYS A 41 -13.63 23.66 9.84
C LYS A 41 -15.05 23.50 9.26
N ASN A 42 -15.21 23.68 7.95
CA ASN A 42 -16.49 23.52 7.27
C ASN A 42 -17.05 22.11 7.44
N ILE A 43 -16.23 21.07 7.24
CA ILE A 43 -16.64 19.67 7.47
C ILE A 43 -17.14 19.48 8.91
N THR A 44 -16.43 20.06 9.89
CA THR A 44 -16.81 19.93 11.30
C THR A 44 -18.12 20.64 11.60
N GLU A 45 -18.33 21.84 11.06
CA GLU A 45 -19.57 22.60 11.20
C GLU A 45 -20.75 21.84 10.57
N GLU A 46 -20.57 21.30 9.37
CA GLU A 46 -21.60 20.49 8.71
C GLU A 46 -21.91 19.21 9.49
N MET A 47 -20.91 18.50 10.01
CA MET A 47 -21.13 17.31 10.84
C MET A 47 -21.86 17.64 12.14
N ASN A 48 -21.52 18.76 12.77
CA ASN A 48 -22.19 19.21 13.99
C ASN A 48 -23.64 19.60 13.72
N ALA A 49 -23.91 20.27 12.59
CA ALA A 49 -25.26 20.62 12.17
C ALA A 49 -26.10 19.38 11.82
N GLU A 50 -25.53 18.39 11.13
CA GLU A 50 -26.23 17.17 10.69
C GLU A 50 -26.56 16.24 11.85
N PHE A 51 -25.63 16.06 12.79
CA PHE A 51 -25.76 15.08 13.88
C PHE A 51 -26.04 15.70 15.25
N GLY A 52 -26.29 17.02 15.33
CA GLY A 52 -26.48 17.75 16.59
C GLY A 52 -25.29 17.56 17.55
N SER A 53 -24.09 17.42 16.98
CA SER A 53 -22.87 17.10 17.72
C SER A 53 -22.07 18.37 18.06
N SER A 54 -21.15 18.25 19.02
CA SER A 54 -20.24 19.33 19.42
C SER A 54 -18.78 18.91 19.24
N LEU A 55 -18.45 18.40 18.06
CA LEU A 55 -17.10 17.96 17.72
C LEU A 55 -16.19 19.16 17.42
N SER A 56 -14.93 19.06 17.83
CA SER A 56 -13.89 19.99 17.39
C SER A 56 -13.24 19.52 16.09
N ALA A 57 -12.70 20.45 15.31
CA ALA A 57 -11.98 20.12 14.08
C ALA A 57 -10.77 19.21 14.33
N GLU A 58 -10.14 19.32 15.50
CA GLU A 58 -9.05 18.44 15.93
C GLU A 58 -9.53 16.99 16.08
N GLN A 59 -10.69 16.77 16.71
CA GLN A 59 -11.29 15.45 16.89
C GLN A 59 -11.67 14.80 15.55
N VAL A 60 -12.21 15.59 14.62
CA VAL A 60 -12.56 15.14 13.27
C VAL A 60 -11.31 14.73 12.49
N LYS A 61 -10.25 15.55 12.52
CA LYS A 61 -8.95 15.23 11.92
C LYS A 61 -8.33 13.97 12.51
N GLU A 62 -8.31 13.88 13.84
CA GLU A 62 -7.76 12.72 14.55
C GLU A 62 -8.51 11.43 14.16
N LYS A 63 -9.84 11.49 14.08
CA LYS A 63 -10.66 10.37 13.60
C LYS A 63 -10.26 9.95 12.19
N HIS A 64 -10.11 10.91 11.27
CA HIS A 64 -9.68 10.62 9.90
C HIS A 64 -8.28 9.97 9.86
N HIS A 65 -7.31 10.52 10.61
CA HIS A 65 -5.96 9.95 10.69
C HIS A 65 -5.95 8.52 11.22
N ASN A 66 -6.76 8.24 12.25
CA ASN A 66 -6.89 6.90 12.82
C ASN A 66 -7.51 5.91 11.84
N LEU A 67 -8.55 6.32 11.09
CA LEU A 67 -9.14 5.50 10.03
C LEU A 67 -8.12 5.18 8.93
N LYS A 68 -7.39 6.19 8.46
CA LYS A 68 -6.33 6.02 7.46
C LYS A 68 -5.24 5.07 7.93
N ARG A 69 -4.79 5.17 9.19
CA ARG A 69 -3.80 4.26 9.78
C ARG A 69 -4.31 2.83 9.84
N LYS A 70 -5.56 2.63 10.27
CA LYS A 70 -6.19 1.31 10.35
C LYS A 70 -6.27 0.65 8.97
N ILE A 71 -6.79 1.36 7.98
CA ILE A 71 -6.89 0.87 6.59
C ILE A 71 -5.49 0.53 6.03
N LYS A 72 -4.50 1.39 6.27
CA LYS A 72 -3.12 1.13 5.83
C LYS A 72 -2.54 -0.13 6.49
N ALA A 73 -2.80 -0.34 7.78
CA ALA A 73 -2.35 -1.52 8.50
C ALA A 73 -3.00 -2.80 7.97
N GLU A 74 -4.32 -2.80 7.75
CA GLU A 74 -5.06 -3.92 7.17
C GLU A 74 -4.55 -4.26 5.76
N PHE A 75 -4.32 -3.24 4.92
CA PHE A 75 -3.76 -3.45 3.58
C PHE A 75 -2.32 -3.99 3.60
N ALA A 76 -1.49 -3.54 4.54
CA ALA A 76 -0.14 -4.07 4.73
C ALA A 76 -0.16 -5.52 5.19
N GLN A 77 -1.07 -5.88 6.10
CA GLN A 77 -1.28 -7.26 6.53
C GLN A 77 -1.74 -8.15 5.38
N GLN A 78 -2.68 -7.69 4.55
CA GLN A 78 -3.12 -8.42 3.36
C GLN A 78 -1.95 -8.63 2.38
N LYS A 79 -1.16 -7.59 2.09
CA LYS A 79 0.02 -7.72 1.23
C LYS A 79 1.05 -8.71 1.79
N SER A 80 1.32 -8.65 3.10
CA SER A 80 2.21 -9.59 3.77
C SER A 80 1.70 -11.02 3.70
N PHE A 81 0.39 -11.24 3.86
CA PHE A 81 -0.23 -12.56 3.72
C PHE A 81 -0.08 -13.11 2.30
N THR A 82 -0.33 -12.29 1.28
CA THR A 82 -0.18 -12.69 -0.13
C THR A 82 1.28 -12.95 -0.51
N PHE A 83 2.21 -12.15 0.03
CA PHE A 83 3.65 -12.35 -0.15
C PHE A 83 4.13 -13.64 0.53
N ASN A 84 3.74 -13.90 1.77
CA ASN A 84 4.08 -15.14 2.46
C ASN A 84 3.54 -16.37 1.72
N LYS A 85 2.31 -16.30 1.20
CA LYS A 85 1.75 -17.37 0.35
C LYS A 85 2.53 -17.56 -0.96
N PHE A 86 3.10 -16.49 -1.53
CA PHE A 86 3.99 -16.59 -2.68
C PHE A 86 5.33 -17.23 -2.29
N ILE A 87 5.93 -16.81 -1.17
CA ILE A 87 7.16 -17.43 -0.64
C ILE A 87 6.93 -18.90 -0.35
N ASP A 88 5.86 -19.30 0.33
CA ASP A 88 5.55 -20.71 0.61
C ASP A 88 5.47 -21.58 -0.66
N LYS A 89 5.00 -21.00 -1.77
CA LYS A 89 4.97 -21.67 -3.08
C LYS A 89 6.34 -21.66 -3.77
N ALA A 90 7.12 -20.60 -3.60
CA ALA A 90 8.42 -20.42 -4.23
C ALA A 90 9.54 -21.19 -3.51
N THR A 91 9.47 -21.35 -2.19
CA THR A 91 10.45 -22.07 -1.35
C THR A 91 10.75 -23.49 -1.85
N PRO A 92 9.76 -24.37 -2.14
CA PRO A 92 10.06 -25.70 -2.66
C PRO A 92 10.64 -25.69 -4.09
N ILE A 93 10.37 -24.64 -4.87
CA ILE A 93 10.96 -24.47 -6.21
C ILE A 93 12.42 -24.01 -6.08
N LEU A 94 12.70 -23.06 -5.18
CA LEU A 94 14.05 -22.60 -4.85
C LEU A 94 14.90 -23.73 -4.24
N ASP A 95 14.33 -24.56 -3.37
CA ASP A 95 15.01 -25.75 -2.82
C ASP A 95 15.34 -26.77 -3.91
N LYS A 96 14.43 -27.00 -4.88
CA LYS A 96 14.71 -27.84 -6.04
C LYS A 96 15.84 -27.23 -6.88
N ILE A 97 15.78 -25.95 -7.19
CA ILE A 97 16.83 -25.26 -7.97
C ILE A 97 18.17 -25.35 -7.22
N ASN A 98 18.23 -25.05 -5.92
CA ASN A 98 19.45 -25.16 -5.13
C ASN A 98 19.99 -26.60 -5.05
N LYS A 99 19.10 -27.60 -4.96
CA LYS A 99 19.46 -29.02 -4.95
C LYS A 99 20.04 -29.49 -6.28
N TYR A 100 19.54 -28.99 -7.41
CA TYR A 100 19.98 -29.40 -8.75
C TYR A 100 21.13 -28.56 -9.31
N TYR A 101 21.21 -27.27 -8.96
CA TYR A 101 22.17 -26.33 -9.53
C TYR A 101 23.25 -25.86 -8.55
N GLY A 102 23.25 -26.35 -7.28
CA GLY A 102 24.34 -26.15 -6.34
C GLY A 102 24.85 -24.70 -6.27
N THR A 103 23.99 -23.77 -5.84
CA THR A 103 24.33 -22.39 -5.43
C THR A 103 25.54 -21.73 -6.11
N GLN A 104 25.28 -20.91 -7.12
CA GLN A 104 25.96 -19.61 -7.25
C GLN A 104 24.93 -18.49 -7.11
N LEU A 105 24.26 -18.42 -5.94
CA LEU A 105 23.66 -17.18 -5.48
C LEU A 105 24.63 -16.58 -4.47
N THR A 106 25.69 -15.95 -5.00
CA THR A 106 26.62 -15.16 -4.21
C THR A 106 25.84 -14.01 -3.56
N THR A 107 25.88 -13.98 -2.23
CA THR A 107 25.67 -12.80 -1.42
C THR A 107 26.36 -11.60 -2.08
N PHE A 108 25.61 -10.50 -2.16
CA PHE A 108 25.99 -9.25 -2.80
C PHE A 108 27.08 -8.52 -2.00
N GLU A 109 28.28 -9.07 -1.87
CA GLU A 109 29.46 -8.36 -1.38
C GLU A 109 30.67 -8.71 -2.24
N GLY A 110 30.88 -7.87 -3.26
CA GLY A 110 32.16 -7.57 -3.91
C GLY A 110 33.13 -8.72 -4.18
N ILE A 111 32.94 -9.46 -5.29
CA ILE A 111 34.03 -10.18 -5.98
C ILE A 111 33.78 -10.11 -7.50
N GLU A 112 34.84 -9.83 -8.26
CA GLU A 112 34.90 -9.63 -9.71
C GLU A 112 34.27 -10.77 -10.54
N PRO A 113 33.78 -10.49 -11.77
CA PRO A 113 33.18 -11.50 -12.63
C PRO A 113 34.21 -12.54 -13.08
N LEU A 114 34.08 -13.76 -12.55
CA LEU A 114 34.77 -14.92 -13.11
C LEU A 114 34.15 -15.27 -14.47
N LYS A 115 35.02 -15.36 -15.49
CA LYS A 115 34.69 -15.70 -16.88
C LYS A 115 33.76 -16.91 -16.96
N PRO A 116 32.78 -16.92 -17.89
CA PRO A 116 31.94 -18.09 -18.13
C PRO A 116 32.83 -19.25 -18.59
N SER A 117 32.88 -20.33 -17.80
CA SER A 117 33.45 -21.58 -18.26
C SER A 117 32.47 -22.21 -19.25
N SER A 118 32.96 -22.48 -20.45
CA SER A 118 32.26 -23.20 -21.52
C SER A 118 31.72 -24.53 -21.02
N GLN A 119 30.44 -24.58 -20.66
CA GLN A 119 29.72 -25.83 -20.51
C GLN A 119 28.43 -25.68 -21.31
N GLU A 120 28.46 -26.25 -22.51
CA GLU A 120 27.38 -26.26 -23.48
C GLU A 120 26.11 -26.86 -22.84
N MET A 121 24.97 -26.19 -23.02
CA MET A 121 23.68 -26.73 -22.63
C MET A 121 23.35 -27.94 -23.51
N PRO A 122 22.81 -29.04 -22.95
CA PRO A 122 22.29 -30.13 -23.76
C PRO A 122 21.10 -29.63 -24.60
N GLU A 123 21.15 -29.90 -25.91
CA GLU A 123 20.22 -29.42 -26.94
C GLU A 123 18.75 -29.86 -26.75
N GLU A 124 18.46 -30.75 -25.78
CA GLU A 124 17.11 -31.25 -25.53
C GLU A 124 16.15 -30.25 -24.87
N TRP A 125 16.61 -29.05 -24.50
CA TRP A 125 15.76 -27.99 -23.92
C TRP A 125 15.39 -26.87 -24.89
N VAL A 126 15.80 -26.96 -26.16
CA VAL A 126 15.39 -26.01 -27.20
C VAL A 126 14.42 -26.70 -28.16
N GLY A 127 13.14 -26.77 -27.76
CA GLY A 127 12.11 -27.11 -28.72
C GLY A 127 10.74 -27.48 -28.13
N LYS A 128 9.76 -26.61 -28.44
CA LYS A 128 8.29 -26.74 -28.28
C LYS A 128 7.81 -26.35 -26.87
N GLU A 129 7.12 -25.23 -26.62
CA GLU A 129 6.06 -24.58 -27.40
C GLU A 129 6.05 -23.06 -27.09
N PHE A 130 6.36 -22.25 -28.09
CA PHE A 130 5.85 -20.88 -28.22
C PHE A 130 5.48 -20.70 -29.71
N GLU A 131 4.45 -21.43 -30.14
CA GLU A 131 3.69 -21.09 -31.33
C GLU A 131 2.21 -21.06 -30.96
N THR A 132 1.66 -19.86 -30.91
CA THR A 132 0.25 -19.64 -31.21
C THR A 132 0.21 -18.43 -32.14
N ILE A 133 0.06 -18.71 -33.44
CA ILE A 133 -0.95 -18.20 -34.38
C ILE A 133 -0.92 -19.10 -35.61
#